data_AF-A0A845YZ04-F1
#
_entry.id   AF-A0A845YZ04-F1
#
_cell.length_a   1.000
_cell.length_b   1.000
_cell.length_c   1.000
_cell.angle_alpha   90.00
_cell.angle_beta   90.00
_cell.angle_gamma   90.00
#
_symmetry.space_group_name_H-M   'P 1'
#
loop_
_entity.id
_entity.type
_entity.pdbx_description
1 polymer ?
#
loop_
_entity_poly.entity_id
_entity_poly.type
_entity_poly.pdbx_seq_one_letter_code
_entity_poly.pdbx_strand_id
1 'polypeptide(L)'
;MNDQKPILQVFLLEYEKLKEEQVKRIAFRDQIIYLTLGIFGGILSFALSNKTNFYALLVIPWVCLILGWTYLVNDEKISALGKYMRLNLTEKIKAQIDDSDIESIFGWEIFHRSDKRRRRRKIEQLIIDEITFVFSGLVALFTFWSLGTNLPLVINIFCVIELILLVFLGIEIIIYADLAKGR
;
A
#
# COMPACT_ATOMS: atom_id res chain seq x y z
N MET A 1 -9.71 -9.08 42.62
CA MET A 1 -10.47 -9.92 41.66
C MET A 1 -11.54 -9.15 40.86
N ASN A 2 -11.88 -7.89 41.16
CA ASN A 2 -12.91 -7.15 40.40
C ASN A 2 -12.36 -6.23 39.27
N ASP A 3 -11.08 -5.83 39.34
CA ASP A 3 -10.46 -4.91 38.37
C ASP A 3 -9.96 -5.58 37.07
N GLN A 4 -9.91 -6.91 37.00
CA GLN A 4 -9.49 -7.63 35.78
C GLN A 4 -10.55 -7.56 34.68
N LYS A 5 -11.83 -7.50 35.03
CA LYS A 5 -12.95 -7.37 34.07
C LYS A 5 -12.95 -6.04 33.29
N PRO A 6 -12.78 -4.86 33.91
CA PRO A 6 -12.73 -3.61 33.17
C PRO A 6 -11.47 -3.50 32.29
N ILE A 7 -10.32 -3.96 32.74
CA ILE A 7 -9.07 -3.90 31.94
C ILE A 7 -9.18 -4.83 30.71
N LEU A 8 -9.69 -6.05 30.87
CA LEU A 8 -9.94 -6.95 29.75
C LEU A 8 -10.91 -6.34 28.73
N GLN A 9 -11.99 -5.69 29.19
CA GLN A 9 -12.92 -4.99 28.31
C GLN A 9 -12.26 -3.86 27.53
N VAL A 10 -11.36 -3.08 28.15
CA VAL A 10 -10.60 -2.04 27.46
C VAL A 10 -9.74 -2.64 26.35
N PHE A 11 -9.04 -3.75 26.59
CA PHE A 11 -8.21 -4.39 25.55
C PHE A 11 -9.03 -5.00 24.42
N LEU A 12 -10.20 -5.59 24.73
CA LEU A 12 -11.11 -6.09 23.70
C LEU A 12 -11.70 -4.95 22.85
N LEU A 13 -12.04 -3.82 23.47
CA LEU A 13 -12.51 -2.64 22.76
C LEU A 13 -11.39 -2.02 21.90
N GLU A 14 -10.16 -1.96 22.41
CA GLU A 14 -9.00 -1.55 21.61
C GLU A 14 -8.81 -2.48 20.40
N TYR A 15 -8.91 -3.79 20.59
CA TYR A 15 -8.80 -4.77 19.50
C TYR A 15 -9.87 -4.55 18.43
N GLU A 16 -11.13 -4.36 18.82
CA GLU A 16 -12.24 -4.08 17.92
C GLU A 16 -11.99 -2.81 17.11
N LYS A 17 -11.59 -1.71 17.76
CA LYS A 17 -11.32 -0.43 17.07
C LYS A 17 -10.12 -0.50 16.12
N LEU A 18 -9.07 -1.21 16.49
CA LEU A 18 -7.92 -1.44 15.61
C LEU A 18 -8.29 -2.33 14.41
N LYS A 19 -9.17 -3.31 14.59
CA LYS A 19 -9.69 -4.12 13.47
C LYS A 19 -10.60 -3.31 12.55
N GLU A 20 -11.48 -2.46 13.09
CA GLU A 20 -12.28 -1.53 12.28
C GLU A 20 -11.39 -0.62 11.44
N GLU A 21 -10.33 -0.06 12.03
CA GLU A 21 -9.35 0.75 11.30
C GLU A 21 -8.62 -0.07 10.23
N GLN A 22 -8.16 -1.27 10.56
CA GLN A 22 -7.49 -2.16 9.62
C GLN A 22 -8.37 -2.45 8.39
N VAL A 23 -9.66 -2.75 8.60
CA VAL A 23 -10.62 -3.00 7.51
C VAL A 23 -10.80 -1.76 6.63
N LYS A 24 -10.96 -0.57 7.22
CA LYS A 24 -11.09 0.69 6.46
C LYS A 24 -9.86 0.95 5.59
N ARG A 25 -8.66 0.73 6.14
CA ARG A 25 -7.40 0.92 5.40
C ARG A 25 -7.23 -0.09 4.27
N ILE A 26 -7.59 -1.36 4.49
CA ILE A 26 -7.57 -2.39 3.44
C ILE A 26 -8.52 -2.00 2.31
N ALA A 27 -9.76 -1.62 2.64
CA ALA A 27 -10.75 -1.22 1.64
C ALA A 27 -10.28 0.01 0.84
N PHE A 28 -9.71 1.01 1.51
CA PHE A 28 -9.17 2.20 0.85
C PHE A 28 -7.98 1.84 -0.07
N ARG A 29 -7.02 1.06 0.43
CA ARG A 29 -5.87 0.58 -0.36
C ARG A 29 -6.32 -0.14 -1.63
N ASP A 30 -7.31 -1.03 -1.51
CA ASP A 30 -7.80 -1.82 -2.65
C ASP A 30 -8.55 -0.94 -3.68
N GLN A 31 -9.17 0.16 -3.24
CA GLN A 31 -9.79 1.15 -4.14
C GLN A 31 -8.78 1.98 -4.94
N ILE A 32 -7.58 2.20 -4.42
CA ILE A 32 -6.56 3.05 -5.08
C ILE A 32 -6.18 2.48 -6.45
N ILE A 33 -6.10 1.16 -6.60
CA ILE A 33 -5.75 0.54 -7.90
C ILE A 33 -6.84 0.84 -8.94
N TYR A 34 -8.11 0.65 -8.60
CA TYR A 34 -9.22 0.96 -9.50
C TYR A 34 -9.31 2.45 -9.84
N LEU A 35 -9.07 3.32 -8.84
CA LEU A 35 -9.01 4.76 -9.05
C LEU A 35 -7.89 5.15 -10.01
N THR A 36 -6.71 4.55 -9.84
CA THR A 36 -5.53 4.77 -10.70
C THR A 36 -5.84 4.41 -12.14
N LEU A 37 -6.45 3.25 -12.37
CA LEU A 37 -6.87 2.81 -13.71
C LEU A 37 -7.88 3.77 -14.35
N GLY A 38 -8.86 4.25 -13.59
CA GLY A 38 -9.83 5.24 -14.07
C GLY A 38 -9.17 6.56 -14.48
N ILE A 39 -8.24 7.06 -13.67
CA ILE A 39 -7.48 8.29 -13.95
C ILE A 39 -6.58 8.10 -15.18
N PHE A 40 -5.89 6.96 -15.30
CA PHE A 40 -5.09 6.64 -16.47
C PHE A 40 -5.92 6.63 -17.75
N GLY A 41 -7.10 5.99 -17.71
CA GLY A 41 -8.02 6.00 -18.83
C GLY A 41 -8.40 7.41 -19.27
N GLY A 42 -8.69 8.30 -18.31
CA GLY A 42 -8.99 9.70 -18.58
C GLY A 42 -7.82 10.47 -19.19
N ILE A 43 -6.63 10.37 -18.59
CA ILE A 43 -5.42 11.05 -19.07
C ILE A 43 -5.05 10.56 -20.47
N LEU A 44 -5.03 9.25 -20.69
CA LEU A 44 -4.68 8.67 -22.00
C LEU A 44 -5.72 9.03 -23.06
N SER A 45 -7.02 9.00 -22.75
CA SER A 45 -8.06 9.43 -23.68
C SER A 45 -7.87 10.89 -24.11
N PHE A 46 -7.51 11.78 -23.17
CA PHE A 46 -7.23 13.17 -23.48
C PHE A 46 -5.92 13.35 -24.26
N ALA A 47 -4.84 12.69 -23.84
CA ALA A 47 -3.52 12.76 -24.47
C ALA A 47 -3.57 12.28 -25.93
N LEU A 48 -4.35 11.24 -26.21
CA LEU A 48 -4.49 10.65 -27.55
C LEU A 48 -5.53 11.37 -28.43
N SER A 49 -6.37 12.24 -27.85
CA SER A 49 -7.42 12.94 -28.60
C SER A 49 -6.86 13.95 -29.62
N ASN A 50 -5.67 14.51 -29.38
CA ASN A 50 -5.02 15.45 -30.28
C ASN A 50 -3.49 15.34 -30.15
N LYS A 51 -2.78 15.47 -31.26
CA LYS A 51 -1.30 15.43 -31.32
C LYS A 51 -0.64 16.49 -30.44
N THR A 52 -1.32 17.59 -30.10
CA THR A 52 -0.81 18.63 -29.20
C THR A 52 -0.97 18.30 -27.72
N ASN A 53 -1.79 17.30 -27.37
CA ASN A 53 -2.16 17.02 -25.97
C ASN A 53 -1.20 16.05 -25.27
N PHE A 54 -0.11 15.64 -25.92
CA PHE A 54 0.86 14.68 -25.36
C PHE A 54 1.50 15.16 -24.05
N TYR A 55 1.49 16.47 -23.75
CA TYR A 55 1.90 17.00 -22.44
C TYR A 55 1.09 16.45 -21.28
N ALA A 56 -0.14 15.98 -21.50
CA ALA A 56 -0.94 15.34 -20.48
C ALA A 56 -0.30 14.03 -19.94
N LEU A 57 0.62 13.41 -20.68
CA LEU A 57 1.38 12.25 -20.20
C LEU A 57 2.24 12.58 -18.98
N LEU A 58 2.67 13.84 -18.81
CA LEU A 58 3.40 14.29 -17.61
C LEU A 58 2.53 14.29 -16.34
N VAL A 59 1.21 14.15 -16.45
CA VAL A 59 0.34 13.99 -15.28
C VAL A 59 0.44 12.58 -14.70
N ILE A 60 0.73 11.57 -15.52
CA ILE A 60 0.76 10.16 -15.11
C ILE A 60 1.81 9.91 -14.01
N PRO A 61 3.07 10.39 -14.12
CA PRO A 61 4.05 10.28 -13.04
C PRO A 61 3.57 10.85 -11.71
N TRP A 62 2.91 12.01 -11.69
CA TRP A 62 2.36 12.57 -10.46
C TRP A 62 1.23 11.74 -9.87
N VAL A 63 0.33 11.24 -10.71
CA VAL A 63 -0.73 10.33 -10.25
C VAL A 63 -0.12 9.07 -9.64
N CYS A 64 0.87 8.49 -10.31
CA CYS A 64 1.65 7.35 -9.82
C CYS A 64 2.28 7.64 -8.46
N LEU A 65 2.93 8.81 -8.31
CA LEU A 65 3.58 9.22 -7.06
C LEU A 65 2.60 9.40 -5.90
N ILE A 66 1.53 10.16 -6.13
CA ILE A 66 0.55 10.50 -5.09
C ILE A 66 -0.21 9.25 -4.65
N LEU A 67 -0.73 8.48 -5.60
CA LEU A 67 -1.53 7.30 -5.30
C LEU A 67 -0.65 6.14 -4.81
N GLY A 68 0.53 5.94 -5.39
CA GLY A 68 1.49 4.93 -4.94
C GLY A 68 1.99 5.19 -3.53
N TRP A 69 2.34 6.45 -3.19
CA TRP A 69 2.70 6.80 -1.82
C TRP A 69 1.54 6.60 -0.84
N THR A 70 0.33 7.00 -1.24
CA THR A 70 -0.88 6.80 -0.42
C THR A 70 -1.16 5.32 -0.19
N TYR A 71 -0.99 4.49 -1.22
CA TYR A 71 -1.11 3.04 -1.13
C TYR A 71 -0.08 2.47 -0.16
N LEU A 72 1.20 2.86 -0.31
CA LEU A 72 2.32 2.39 0.52
C LEU A 72 2.09 2.69 2.00
N VAL A 73 1.73 3.93 2.35
CA VAL A 73 1.46 4.34 3.73
C VAL A 73 0.32 3.52 4.33
N ASN A 74 -0.71 3.18 3.55
CA ASN A 74 -1.79 2.32 4.04
C ASN A 74 -1.33 0.87 4.23
N ASP A 75 -0.53 0.29 3.33
CA ASP A 75 -0.02 -1.08 3.50
C ASP A 75 0.92 -1.21 4.71
N GLU A 76 1.77 -0.21 4.97
CA GLU A 76 2.60 -0.14 6.17
C GLU A 76 1.73 -0.11 7.43
N LYS A 77 0.72 0.76 7.47
CA LYS A 77 -0.17 0.88 8.63
C LYS A 77 -0.98 -0.39 8.87
N ILE A 78 -1.48 -1.04 7.83
CA ILE A 78 -2.16 -2.35 7.94
C ILE A 78 -1.22 -3.39 8.56
N SER A 79 0.03 -3.41 8.14
CA SER A 79 1.06 -4.33 8.63
C SER A 79 1.44 -4.04 10.08
N ALA A 80 1.61 -2.76 10.44
CA ALA A 80 1.89 -2.30 11.80
C ALA A 80 0.75 -2.61 12.78
N LEU A 81 -0.50 -2.33 12.40
CA LEU A 81 -1.70 -2.68 13.19
C LEU A 81 -1.77 -4.18 13.43
N GLY A 82 -1.58 -4.98 12.38
CA GLY A 82 -1.55 -6.43 12.50
C GLY A 82 -0.45 -6.91 13.45
N LYS A 83 0.75 -6.33 13.39
CA LYS A 83 1.87 -6.68 14.27
C LYS A 83 1.57 -6.33 15.73
N TYR A 84 1.08 -5.12 15.99
CA TYR A 84 0.73 -4.68 17.33
C TYR A 84 -0.38 -5.55 17.96
N MET A 85 -1.44 -5.86 17.20
CA MET A 85 -2.50 -6.72 17.71
C MET A 85 -1.98 -8.09 18.14
N ARG A 86 -1.11 -8.71 17.34
CA ARG A 86 -0.57 -10.05 17.63
C ARG A 86 0.48 -10.07 18.74
N LEU A 87 1.43 -9.15 18.71
CA LEU A 87 2.60 -9.20 19.60
C LEU A 87 2.36 -8.46 20.92
N ASN A 88 1.43 -7.52 20.96
CA ASN A 88 1.21 -6.69 22.15
C ASN A 88 -0.18 -6.94 22.73
N LEU A 89 -1.23 -6.80 21.91
CA LEU A 89 -2.59 -6.85 22.43
C LEU A 89 -3.01 -8.27 22.84
N THR A 90 -2.66 -9.28 22.05
CA THR A 90 -2.87 -10.70 22.42
C THR A 90 -2.13 -11.05 23.72
N GLU A 91 -0.91 -10.56 23.94
CA GLU A 91 -0.15 -10.80 25.18
C GLU A 91 -0.80 -10.10 26.39
N LYS A 92 -1.25 -8.85 26.22
CA LYS A 92 -1.98 -8.12 27.27
C LYS A 92 -3.28 -8.81 27.66
N ILE A 93 -4.03 -9.34 26.68
CA ILE A 93 -5.26 -10.10 26.92
C ILE A 93 -4.93 -11.42 27.63
N LYS A 94 -3.85 -12.11 27.23
CA LYS A 94 -3.37 -13.33 27.91
C LYS A 94 -3.12 -13.12 29.39
N ALA A 95 -2.50 -12.01 29.75
CA ALA A 95 -2.21 -11.70 31.16
C ALA A 95 -3.46 -11.46 32.02
N GLN A 96 -4.62 -11.23 31.41
CA GLN A 96 -5.89 -11.00 32.12
C GLN A 96 -6.80 -12.23 32.18
N ILE A 97 -6.49 -13.29 31.43
CA ILE A 97 -7.27 -14.53 31.39
C ILE A 97 -6.42 -15.62 32.04
N ASP A 98 -6.90 -16.23 33.12
CA ASP A 98 -6.25 -17.40 33.72
C ASP A 98 -6.26 -18.54 32.69
N ASP A 99 -5.07 -18.85 32.19
CA ASP A 99 -4.65 -19.92 31.28
C ASP A 99 -5.74 -20.92 30.84
N SER A 100 -6.34 -20.70 29.66
CA SER A 100 -6.64 -21.74 28.67
C SER A 100 -7.25 -21.14 27.41
N ASP A 101 -6.71 -21.53 26.25
CA ASP A 101 -7.34 -21.39 24.92
C ASP A 101 -7.28 -20.04 24.18
N ILE A 102 -6.15 -19.33 24.23
CA ILE A 102 -5.85 -18.23 23.28
C ILE A 102 -5.86 -18.69 21.82
N GLU A 103 -5.44 -19.93 21.55
CA GLU A 103 -5.54 -20.52 20.21
C GLU A 103 -7.01 -20.68 19.77
N SER A 104 -7.95 -20.76 20.72
CA SER A 104 -9.39 -20.74 20.44
C SER A 104 -9.90 -19.30 20.21
N ILE A 105 -9.45 -18.33 21.03
CA ILE A 105 -9.88 -16.92 20.93
C ILE A 105 -9.36 -16.24 19.64
N PHE A 106 -8.08 -16.44 19.31
CA PHE A 106 -7.43 -15.82 18.15
C PHE A 106 -7.04 -16.84 17.05
N GLY A 107 -7.68 -18.02 17.04
CA GLY A 107 -7.33 -19.11 16.13
C GLY A 107 -7.31 -18.73 14.66
N TRP A 108 -8.22 -17.87 14.22
CA TRP A 108 -8.22 -17.35 12.84
C TRP A 108 -6.97 -16.51 12.52
N GLU A 109 -6.56 -15.62 13.42
CA GLU A 109 -5.41 -14.72 13.24
C GLU A 109 -4.10 -15.52 13.14
N ILE A 110 -4.03 -16.70 13.78
CA ILE A 110 -2.90 -17.61 13.69
C ILE A 110 -3.01 -18.49 12.43
N PHE A 111 -4.17 -19.10 12.19
CA PHE A 111 -4.38 -20.07 11.12
C PHE A 111 -4.14 -19.47 9.73
N HIS A 112 -4.73 -18.31 9.41
CA HIS A 112 -4.63 -17.70 8.08
C HIS A 112 -3.19 -17.32 7.68
N ARG A 113 -2.27 -17.20 8.65
CA ARG A 113 -0.84 -16.87 8.43
C ARG A 113 0.04 -18.10 8.21
N SER A 114 -0.43 -19.30 8.56
CA SER A 114 0.29 -20.56 8.32
C SER A 114 0.38 -20.95 6.83
N ASP A 115 -0.24 -20.17 5.95
CA ASP A 115 -0.25 -20.41 4.51
C ASP A 115 1.17 -20.29 3.89
N LYS A 116 1.68 -21.43 3.44
CA LYS A 116 2.97 -21.58 2.75
C LYS A 116 3.08 -20.73 1.48
N ARG A 117 1.96 -20.35 0.85
CA ARG A 117 1.91 -19.53 -0.37
C ARG A 117 1.89 -18.03 -0.09
N ARG A 118 1.91 -17.59 1.17
CA ARG A 118 1.89 -16.17 1.55
C ARG A 118 3.00 -15.36 0.89
N ARG A 119 4.23 -15.88 0.89
CA ARG A 119 5.39 -15.20 0.25
C ARG A 119 5.16 -14.99 -1.24
N ARG A 120 4.65 -16.01 -1.94
CA ARG A 120 4.33 -15.91 -3.36
C ARG A 120 3.30 -14.82 -3.62
N ARG A 121 2.18 -14.78 -2.87
CA ARG A 121 1.17 -13.73 -3.01
C ARG A 121 1.73 -12.32 -2.77
N LYS A 122 2.62 -12.17 -1.78
CA LYS A 122 3.28 -10.87 -1.50
C LYS A 122 4.22 -10.45 -2.63
N ILE A 123 4.91 -11.38 -3.27
CA ILE A 123 5.74 -11.08 -4.47
C ILE A 123 4.84 -10.70 -5.65
N GLU A 124 3.75 -11.42 -5.88
CA GLU A 124 2.78 -11.09 -6.95
C GLU A 124 2.18 -9.70 -6.73
N GLN A 125 1.82 -9.36 -5.48
CA GLN A 125 1.34 -8.04 -5.12
C GLN A 125 2.40 -6.96 -5.37
N LEU A 126 3.65 -7.17 -4.93
CA LEU A 126 4.76 -6.25 -5.20
C LEU A 126 4.94 -5.99 -6.70
N ILE A 127 4.89 -7.05 -7.53
CA ILE A 127 5.01 -6.89 -8.98
C ILE A 127 3.86 -6.03 -9.53
N ILE A 128 2.63 -6.25 -9.08
CA ILE A 128 1.47 -5.46 -9.51
C ILE A 128 1.62 -4.00 -9.06
N ASP A 129 2.09 -3.77 -7.85
CA ASP A 129 2.28 -2.43 -7.28
C ASP A 129 3.37 -1.65 -8.05
N GLU A 130 4.50 -2.29 -8.35
CA GLU A 130 5.57 -1.72 -9.19
C GLU A 130 5.07 -1.40 -10.61
N ILE A 131 4.31 -2.31 -11.23
CA ILE A 131 3.73 -2.08 -12.55
C ILE A 131 2.80 -0.86 -12.52
N THR A 132 1.93 -0.79 -11.51
CA THR A 132 0.87 0.22 -11.40
C THR A 132 1.43 1.60 -11.08
N PHE A 133 2.33 1.69 -10.10
CA PHE A 133 2.74 2.98 -9.52
C PHE A 133 4.14 3.44 -9.92
N VAL A 134 4.96 2.60 -10.55
CA VAL A 134 6.32 2.99 -10.95
C VAL A 134 6.49 2.84 -12.45
N PHE A 135 6.35 1.62 -12.95
CA PHE A 135 6.57 1.32 -14.36
C PHE A 135 5.63 2.11 -15.28
N SER A 136 4.36 2.26 -14.91
CA SER A 136 3.40 3.07 -15.68
C SER A 136 3.84 4.55 -15.80
N GLY A 137 4.36 5.13 -14.71
CA GLY A 137 4.90 6.48 -14.70
C GLY A 137 6.16 6.60 -15.57
N LEU A 138 7.07 5.62 -15.48
CA LEU A 138 8.28 5.57 -16.31
C LEU A 138 7.92 5.48 -17.79
N VAL A 139 7.00 4.60 -18.17
CA VAL A 139 6.53 4.46 -19.55
C VAL A 139 5.94 5.77 -20.07
N ALA A 140 5.15 6.47 -19.26
CA ALA A 140 4.61 7.78 -19.63
C ALA A 140 5.71 8.83 -19.86
N LEU A 141 6.72 8.90 -18.97
CA LEU A 141 7.87 9.81 -19.12
C LEU A 141 8.68 9.51 -20.39
N PHE A 142 9.06 8.24 -20.60
CA PHE A 142 9.84 7.85 -21.77
C PHE A 142 9.05 8.06 -23.07
N THR A 143 7.74 7.81 -23.05
CA THR A 143 6.86 8.10 -24.20
C THR A 143 6.81 9.59 -24.47
N PHE A 144 6.69 10.43 -23.44
CA PHE A 144 6.71 11.89 -23.58
C PHE A 144 8.04 12.38 -24.17
N TRP A 145 9.18 11.89 -23.68
CA TRP A 145 10.50 12.21 -24.23
C TRP A 145 10.66 11.76 -25.68
N SER A 146 10.13 10.58 -26.04
CA SER A 146 10.16 10.09 -27.43
C SER A 146 9.35 10.97 -28.38
N LEU A 147 8.30 11.64 -27.91
CA LEU A 147 7.44 12.50 -28.73
C LEU A 147 7.96 13.94 -28.82
N GLY A 148 8.69 14.40 -27.80
CA GLY A 148 9.22 15.76 -27.73
C GLY A 148 10.61 15.90 -28.38
N THR A 149 10.67 16.46 -29.59
CA THR A 149 11.94 16.66 -30.32
C THR A 149 12.73 17.91 -29.90
N ASN A 150 12.08 18.94 -29.35
CA ASN A 150 12.70 20.19 -28.90
C ASN A 150 12.03 20.71 -27.62
N LEU A 151 12.21 19.99 -26.51
CA LEU A 151 11.60 20.36 -25.23
C LEU A 151 12.39 21.50 -24.54
N PRO A 152 11.72 22.52 -23.97
CA PRO A 152 12.37 23.53 -23.15
C PRO A 152 13.14 22.90 -21.98
N LEU A 153 14.26 23.52 -21.59
CA LEU A 153 15.12 23.02 -20.51
C LEU A 153 14.36 22.82 -19.19
N VAL A 154 13.39 23.69 -18.89
CA VAL A 154 12.53 23.59 -17.70
C VAL A 154 11.74 22.27 -17.68
N ILE A 155 11.20 21.85 -18.83
CA ILE A 155 10.44 20.60 -18.94
C ILE A 155 11.34 19.38 -18.75
N ASN A 156 12.57 19.44 -19.29
CA ASN A 156 13.55 18.37 -19.07
C ASN A 156 13.93 18.22 -17.59
N ILE A 157 14.19 19.34 -16.89
CA ILE A 157 14.44 19.31 -15.44
C ILE A 157 13.26 18.69 -14.70
N PHE A 158 12.04 19.08 -15.06
CA PHE A 158 10.83 18.55 -14.45
C PHE A 158 10.72 17.01 -14.63
N CYS A 159 10.94 16.51 -15.84
CA CYS A 159 10.93 15.06 -16.12
C CYS A 159 12.01 14.30 -15.32
N VAL A 160 13.19 14.90 -15.15
CA VAL A 160 14.28 14.31 -14.34
C VAL A 160 13.88 14.23 -12.86
N ILE A 161 13.22 15.26 -12.33
CA ILE A 161 12.70 15.24 -10.96
C ILE A 161 11.65 14.13 -10.81
N GLU A 162 10.70 14.04 -11.72
CA GLU A 162 9.68 12.98 -11.72
C GLU A 162 10.31 11.58 -11.78
N LEU A 163 11.34 11.39 -12.61
CA LEU A 163 12.07 10.14 -12.71
C LEU A 163 12.73 9.76 -11.38
N ILE A 164 13.42 10.71 -10.72
CA ILE A 164 14.07 10.48 -9.42
C ILE A 164 13.03 10.10 -8.36
N LEU A 165 11.89 10.82 -8.33
CA LEU A 165 10.81 10.54 -7.39
C LEU A 165 10.19 9.16 -7.64
N LEU A 166 10.01 8.74 -8.89
CA LEU A 166 9.47 7.41 -9.22
C LEU A 166 10.45 6.30 -8.79
N VAL A 167 11.75 6.49 -8.99
CA VAL A 167 12.78 5.55 -8.53
C VAL A 167 12.77 5.46 -7.00
N PHE A 168 12.67 6.60 -6.31
CA PHE A 168 12.54 6.62 -4.85
C PHE A 168 11.29 5.86 -4.39
N LEU A 169 10.14 6.10 -5.02
CA LEU A 169 8.90 5.40 -4.70
C LEU A 169 9.03 3.88 -4.89
N GLY A 170 9.63 3.41 -5.99
CA GLY A 170 9.83 1.98 -6.22
C GLY A 170 10.74 1.33 -5.18
N ILE A 171 11.82 2.02 -4.79
CA ILE A 171 12.69 1.55 -3.70
C ILE A 171 11.89 1.39 -2.39
N GLU A 172 11.08 2.39 -2.05
CA GLU A 172 10.24 2.37 -0.85
C GLU A 172 9.19 1.24 -0.90
N ILE A 173 8.52 1.04 -2.03
CA ILE A 173 7.57 -0.07 -2.22
C ILE A 173 8.26 -1.43 -2.02
N ILE A 174 9.46 -1.62 -2.55
CA ILE A 174 10.24 -2.86 -2.37
C ILE A 174 10.66 -3.05 -0.91
N ILE A 175 11.13 -2.00 -0.23
CA ILE A 175 11.58 -2.07 1.17
C ILE A 175 10.42 -2.46 2.10
N TYR A 176 9.26 -1.87 1.90
CA TYR A 176 8.07 -2.12 2.72
C TYR A 176 7.27 -3.33 2.28
N ALA A 177 7.60 -3.95 1.15
CA ALA A 177 7.07 -5.25 0.80
C ALA A 177 7.49 -6.25 1.88
N ASP A 178 6.54 -6.64 2.73
CA ASP A 178 6.69 -7.64 3.81
C ASP A 178 7.01 -9.03 3.23
N LEU A 179 8.22 -9.18 2.69
CA LEU A 179 8.78 -10.37 2.06
C LEU A 179 9.50 -11.26 3.08
N ALA A 180 9.79 -10.73 4.27
CA ALA A 180 10.38 -11.48 5.37
C ALA A 180 9.33 -12.41 6.01
N LYS A 181 9.77 -13.57 6.51
CA LYS A 181 8.91 -14.43 7.33
C LYS A 181 8.57 -13.67 8.61
N GLY A 182 7.33 -13.21 8.72
CA GLY A 182 6.82 -12.59 9.94
C GLY A 182 7.16 -13.44 11.16
N ARG A 183 8.02 -12.91 12.03
CA ARG A 183 8.10 -13.32 13.43
C ARG A 183 7.04 -12.53 14.19
#